data_AF-K2R982-F1
#
_entry.id   AF-K2R982-F1
#
_cell.length_a   1.000
_cell.length_b   1.000
_cell.length_c   1.000
_cell.angle_alpha   90.00
_cell.angle_beta   90.00
_cell.angle_gamma   90.00
#
_symmetry.space_group_name_H-M   'P 1'
#
loop_
_entity.id
_entity.type
_entity.pdbx_description
1 polymer ?
#
loop_
_entity_poly.entity_id
_entity_poly.type
_entity_poly.pdbx_seq_one_letter_code
_entity_poly.pdbx_strand_id
1 'polypeptide(L)'
;MISHLRSQPPTHLKERINHALKSQTDPNVNKIQVVAAKQLRSGDVAVYTKNQQKKETLQESAHSWVGTFGDTARVVTQTYGVIVHGVHTKSIDPSDMDNAIKLLQAENKPLLPNAEIKYVG
;
A
#
# COMPACT_ATOMS: atom_id res chain seq x y z
N MET A 1 17.18 12.71 -10.48
CA MET A 1 17.49 13.45 -9.24
C MET A 1 17.09 12.60 -8.02
N ILE A 2 17.89 11.57 -7.66
CA ILE A 2 17.71 10.73 -6.43
C ILE A 2 19.10 10.38 -5.81
N SER A 3 20.18 11.02 -6.25
CA SER A 3 21.54 10.72 -5.76
C SER A 3 21.76 11.10 -4.29
N HIS A 4 21.02 12.08 -3.77
CA HIS A 4 21.16 12.59 -2.41
C HIS A 4 20.73 11.59 -1.31
N LEU A 5 19.79 10.67 -1.60
CA LEU A 5 19.31 9.71 -0.59
C LEU A 5 20.24 8.50 -0.43
N ARG A 6 21.12 8.24 -1.41
CA ARG A 6 22.01 7.08 -1.45
C ARG A 6 23.06 7.08 -0.33
N SER A 7 23.27 8.21 0.34
CA SER A 7 24.24 8.39 1.42
C SER A 7 23.63 8.57 2.81
N GLN A 8 22.29 8.49 2.97
CA GLN A 8 21.70 8.67 4.29
C GLN A 8 21.82 7.39 5.14
N PRO A 9 22.40 7.47 6.35
CA PRO A 9 22.44 6.33 7.26
C PRO A 9 21.02 5.82 7.55
N PRO A 10 20.82 4.49 7.69
CA PRO A 10 19.54 3.91 8.09
C PRO A 10 18.88 4.59 9.28
N THR A 11 19.69 5.08 10.23
CA THR A 11 19.26 5.85 11.41
C THR A 11 18.54 7.14 11.04
N HIS A 12 19.06 7.92 10.11
CA HIS A 12 18.42 9.17 9.67
C HIS A 12 17.10 8.91 8.96
N LEU A 13 17.03 7.85 8.15
CA LEU A 13 15.79 7.49 7.47
C LEU A 13 14.70 7.08 8.47
N LYS A 14 15.07 6.28 9.47
CA LYS A 14 14.19 5.91 10.59
C LYS A 14 13.69 7.14 11.34
N GLU A 15 14.58 8.08 11.68
CA GLU A 15 14.22 9.31 12.39
C GLU A 15 13.31 10.21 11.57
N ARG A 16 13.61 10.39 10.29
CA ARG A 16 12.77 11.15 9.35
C ARG A 16 11.36 10.58 9.28
N ILE A 17 11.23 9.25 9.19
CA ILE A 17 9.92 8.58 9.20
C ILE A 17 9.20 8.78 10.53
N ASN A 18 9.87 8.55 11.66
CA ASN A 18 9.25 8.76 12.96
C ASN A 18 8.81 10.21 13.18
N HIS A 19 9.56 11.19 12.68
CA HIS A 19 9.16 12.60 12.73
C HIS A 19 7.90 12.86 11.88
N ALA A 20 7.86 12.34 10.64
CA ALA A 20 6.72 12.50 9.74
C ALA A 20 5.45 11.81 10.26
N LEU A 21 5.58 10.66 10.92
CA LEU A 21 4.46 10.00 11.58
C LEU A 21 3.98 10.81 12.78
N LYS A 22 4.89 11.30 13.62
CA LYS A 22 4.55 12.11 14.81
C LYS A 22 3.83 13.41 14.47
N SER A 23 4.07 13.99 13.29
CA SER A 23 3.35 15.19 12.82
C SER A 23 1.94 14.92 12.30
N GLN A 24 1.50 13.66 12.21
CA GLN A 24 0.16 13.32 11.75
C GLN A 24 -0.91 13.67 12.78
N THR A 25 -2.08 14.09 12.30
CA THR A 25 -3.23 14.40 13.15
C THR A 25 -3.90 13.13 13.68
N ASP A 26 -3.87 12.03 12.91
CA ASP A 26 -4.47 10.76 13.30
C ASP A 26 -3.73 10.14 14.51
N PRO A 27 -4.40 9.97 15.67
CA PRO A 27 -3.81 9.36 16.86
C PRO A 27 -3.33 7.92 16.66
N ASN A 28 -3.90 7.19 15.69
CA ASN A 28 -3.49 5.82 15.37
C ASN A 28 -2.17 5.79 14.61
N VAL A 29 -1.85 6.85 13.87
CA VAL A 29 -0.61 6.97 13.09
C VAL A 29 0.49 7.66 13.89
N ASN A 30 0.19 8.75 14.62
CA ASN A 30 1.21 9.56 15.27
C ASN A 30 1.90 8.92 16.50
N LYS A 31 1.28 7.85 17.04
CA LYS A 31 1.86 7.01 18.10
C LYS A 31 2.73 5.88 17.54
N ILE A 32 2.72 5.65 16.24
CA ILE A 32 3.51 4.58 15.62
C ILE A 32 4.96 5.03 15.51
N GLN A 33 5.85 4.18 15.99
CA GLN A 33 7.29 4.28 15.78
C GLN A 33 7.78 3.08 14.97
N VAL A 34 8.54 3.38 13.92
CA VAL A 34 9.23 2.39 13.10
C VAL A 34 10.54 2.02 13.78
N VAL A 35 10.86 0.72 13.76
CA VAL A 35 12.04 0.18 14.45
C VAL A 35 13.30 0.29 13.60
N ALA A 36 13.13 0.25 12.28
CA ALA A 36 14.21 0.42 11.31
C ALA A 36 13.66 0.93 9.99
N ALA A 37 14.52 1.55 9.20
CA ALA A 37 14.27 1.85 7.80
C ALA A 37 15.57 1.76 7.02
N LYS A 38 15.50 1.38 5.74
CA LYS A 38 16.66 1.40 4.84
C LYS A 38 16.22 1.67 3.40
N GLN A 39 17.08 2.32 2.64
CA GLN A 39 16.92 2.38 1.20
C GLN A 39 17.35 1.04 0.56
N LEU A 40 16.55 0.53 -0.36
CA LEU A 40 16.84 -0.65 -1.15
C LEU A 40 17.71 -0.29 -2.37
N ARG A 41 18.33 -1.30 -3.00
CA ARG A 41 19.13 -1.10 -4.23
C ARG A 41 18.31 -0.51 -5.38
N SER A 42 17.00 -0.77 -5.42
CA SER A 42 16.05 -0.18 -6.37
C SER A 42 15.83 1.32 -6.17
N GLY A 43 16.19 1.87 -5.01
CA GLY A 43 15.90 3.25 -4.61
C GLY A 43 14.68 3.37 -3.68
N ASP A 44 13.87 2.32 -3.56
CA ASP A 44 12.72 2.27 -2.65
C ASP A 44 13.14 2.33 -1.19
N VAL A 45 12.21 2.69 -0.31
CA VAL A 45 12.44 2.69 1.15
C VAL A 45 11.69 1.52 1.78
N ALA A 46 12.43 0.63 2.43
CA ALA A 46 11.86 -0.41 3.28
C ALA A 46 11.73 0.13 4.72
N VAL A 47 10.53 0.02 5.28
CA VAL A 47 10.19 0.45 6.63
C VAL A 47 9.77 -0.76 7.45
N TYR A 48 10.30 -0.88 8.66
CA TYR A 48 10.05 -2.00 9.56
C TYR A 48 9.30 -1.52 10.80
N THR A 49 8.15 -2.14 11.08
CA THR A 49 7.36 -1.89 12.29
C THR A 49 7.61 -2.97 13.33
N LYS A 50 7.24 -2.69 14.59
CA LYS A 50 7.39 -3.65 15.69
C LYS A 50 6.50 -4.90 15.51
N ASN A 51 5.33 -4.74 14.89
CA ASN A 51 4.36 -5.83 14.69
C ASN A 51 3.51 -5.57 13.42
N GLN A 52 2.76 -6.61 13.05
CA GLN A 52 1.87 -6.62 11.89
C GLN A 52 0.74 -5.59 12.00
N GLN A 53 0.11 -5.45 13.17
CA GLN A 53 -0.95 -4.46 13.38
C GLN A 53 -0.50 -3.03 13.05
N LYS A 54 0.69 -2.62 13.51
CA LYS A 54 1.23 -1.29 13.18
C LYS A 54 1.54 -1.14 11.69
N LYS A 55 1.97 -2.22 11.02
CA LYS A 55 2.18 -2.21 9.57
C LYS A 55 0.86 -1.94 8.86
N GLU A 56 -0.19 -2.67 9.22
CA GLU A 56 -1.53 -2.55 8.62
C GLU A 56 -2.10 -1.15 8.81
N THR A 57 -2.06 -0.60 10.03
CA THR A 57 -2.49 0.79 10.29
C THR A 57 -1.74 1.81 9.42
N LEU A 58 -0.42 1.66 9.23
CA LEU A 58 0.35 2.55 8.36
C LEU A 58 0.01 2.38 6.87
N GLN A 59 -0.34 1.16 6.43
CA GLN A 59 -0.74 0.89 5.06
C GLN A 59 -2.14 1.47 4.76
N GLU A 60 -3.09 1.29 5.66
CA GLU A 60 -4.45 1.84 5.55
C GLU A 60 -4.44 3.36 5.55
N SER A 61 -3.59 3.96 6.39
CA SER A 61 -3.45 5.41 6.52
C SER A 61 -2.42 6.00 5.55
N ALA A 62 -2.00 5.27 4.50
CA ALA A 62 -0.89 5.70 3.64
C ALA A 62 -1.08 7.12 3.08
N HIS A 63 -2.31 7.50 2.74
CA HIS A 63 -2.64 8.82 2.19
C HIS A 63 -2.30 9.99 3.12
N SER A 64 -2.24 9.78 4.44
CA SER A 64 -2.02 10.87 5.40
C SER A 64 -0.54 11.22 5.55
N TRP A 65 0.35 10.23 5.42
CA TRP A 65 1.76 10.41 5.77
C TRP A 65 2.73 10.20 4.61
N VAL A 66 2.39 9.42 3.58
CA VAL A 66 3.36 9.03 2.54
C VAL A 66 3.87 10.21 1.71
N GLY A 67 3.04 11.24 1.53
CA GLY A 67 3.40 12.45 0.78
C GLY A 67 4.58 13.22 1.38
N THR A 68 4.89 13.03 2.67
CA THR A 68 6.08 13.61 3.33
C THR A 68 7.40 13.13 2.73
N PHE A 69 7.37 12.04 1.95
CA PHE A 69 8.52 11.49 1.23
C PHE A 69 8.61 11.94 -0.23
N GLY A 70 7.62 12.72 -0.70
CA GLY A 70 7.52 13.26 -2.04
C GLY A 70 6.13 13.05 -2.63
N ASP A 71 5.76 13.91 -3.58
CA ASP A 71 4.40 13.94 -4.15
C ASP A 71 4.02 12.65 -4.89
N THR A 72 5.01 11.87 -5.32
CA THR A 72 4.83 10.60 -6.02
C THR A 72 5.09 9.38 -5.15
N ALA A 73 5.40 9.59 -3.86
CA ALA A 73 5.66 8.49 -2.93
C ALA A 73 4.38 7.70 -2.69
N ARG A 74 4.49 6.37 -2.70
CA ARG A 74 3.37 5.45 -2.46
C ARG A 74 3.82 4.27 -1.64
N VAL A 75 2.90 3.76 -0.82
CA VAL A 75 3.11 2.49 -0.11
C VAL A 75 2.88 1.36 -1.09
N VAL A 76 3.88 0.51 -1.28
CA VAL A 76 3.74 -0.71 -2.09
C VAL A 76 2.96 -1.73 -1.27
N THR A 77 1.74 -2.04 -1.71
CA THR A 77 0.94 -3.12 -1.13
C THR A 77 1.41 -4.44 -1.73
N GLN A 78 1.79 -5.38 -0.87
CA GLN A 78 2.18 -6.71 -1.33
C GLN A 78 0.94 -7.42 -1.89
N THR A 79 0.98 -7.72 -3.18
CA THR A 79 -0.03 -8.54 -3.86
C THR A 79 0.52 -9.94 -4.07
N TYR A 80 -0.37 -10.92 -4.09
CA TYR A 80 -0.05 -12.29 -4.47
C TYR A 80 -0.85 -12.61 -5.72
N GLY A 81 -0.17 -13.11 -6.75
CA GLY A 81 -0.85 -13.61 -7.94
C GLY A 81 -1.65 -14.85 -7.59
N VAL A 82 -2.92 -14.88 -7.95
CA VAL A 82 -3.79 -16.06 -7.83
C VAL A 82 -4.12 -16.55 -9.23
N ILE A 83 -3.86 -17.82 -9.50
CA ILE A 83 -4.27 -18.48 -10.74
C ILE A 83 -5.57 -19.22 -10.46
N VAL A 84 -6.61 -18.91 -11.21
CA VAL A 84 -7.92 -19.57 -11.07
C VAL A 84 -8.20 -20.36 -12.36
N HIS A 85 -8.57 -21.63 -12.19
CA HIS A 85 -9.03 -22.52 -13.27
C HIS A 85 -10.55 -22.71 -13.18
N GLY A 86 -11.21 -22.91 -14.32
CA GLY A 86 -12.62 -23.30 -14.36
C GLY A 86 -13.62 -22.14 -14.19
N VAL A 87 -13.17 -20.89 -14.28
CA VAL A 87 -14.07 -19.72 -14.28
C VAL A 87 -14.83 -19.67 -15.59
N HIS A 88 -16.16 -19.68 -15.53
CA HIS A 88 -16.98 -19.53 -16.72
C HIS A 88 -16.99 -18.07 -17.16
N THR A 89 -16.21 -17.74 -18.18
CA THR A 89 -15.99 -16.34 -18.63
C THR A 89 -17.08 -15.81 -19.55
N LYS A 90 -18.10 -16.59 -19.91
CA LYS A 90 -19.12 -16.17 -20.88
C LYS A 90 -19.95 -14.96 -20.43
N SER A 91 -20.01 -14.68 -19.13
CA SER A 91 -20.68 -13.51 -18.56
C SER A 91 -19.77 -12.28 -18.44
N ILE A 92 -18.48 -12.41 -18.75
CA ILE A 92 -17.51 -11.31 -18.73
C ILE A 92 -17.37 -10.82 -20.17
N ASP A 93 -17.98 -9.68 -20.49
CA ASP A 93 -17.81 -9.02 -21.79
C ASP A 93 -16.62 -8.05 -21.74
N PRO A 94 -15.48 -8.37 -22.39
CA PRO A 94 -14.30 -7.49 -22.41
C PRO A 94 -14.56 -6.13 -23.08
N SER A 95 -15.62 -6.02 -23.88
CA SER A 95 -16.03 -4.77 -24.53
C SER A 95 -16.75 -3.82 -23.56
N ASP A 96 -17.25 -4.33 -22.43
CA ASP A 96 -17.98 -3.59 -21.40
C ASP A 96 -17.49 -4.00 -19.99
N MET A 97 -16.24 -3.65 -19.70
CA MET A 97 -15.59 -3.99 -18.43
C MET A 97 -16.21 -3.31 -17.22
N ASP A 98 -16.77 -2.11 -17.37
CA ASP A 98 -17.43 -1.42 -16.25
C ASP A 98 -18.65 -2.21 -15.76
N ASN A 99 -19.45 -2.76 -16.67
CA ASN A 99 -20.58 -3.61 -16.32
C ASN A 99 -20.12 -4.96 -15.76
N ALA A 100 -19.12 -5.59 -16.38
CA ALA A 100 -18.57 -6.86 -15.90
C ALA A 100 -18.01 -6.76 -14.47
N ILE A 101 -17.30 -5.68 -14.14
CA ILE A 101 -16.80 -5.41 -12.78
C ILE A 101 -17.96 -5.31 -11.79
N LYS A 102 -19.01 -4.54 -12.11
CA LYS A 102 -20.17 -4.37 -11.24
C LYS A 102 -20.87 -5.70 -10.96
N LEU A 103 -21.06 -6.51 -11.99
CA LEU A 103 -21.67 -7.84 -11.86
C LEU A 103 -20.82 -8.76 -10.99
N LEU A 104 -19.52 -8.87 -11.26
CA LEU A 104 -18.60 -9.69 -10.48
C LEU A 104 -18.56 -9.26 -9.00
N GLN A 105 -18.54 -7.96 -8.71
CA GLN A 105 -18.57 -7.46 -7.34
C GLN A 105 -19.91 -7.75 -6.66
N ALA A 106 -21.03 -7.59 -7.37
CA ALA A 106 -22.35 -7.88 -6.83
C ALA A 106 -22.54 -9.37 -6.51
N GLU A 107 -22.10 -10.26 -7.41
CA GLU A 107 -22.14 -11.72 -7.23
C GLU A 107 -21.28 -12.17 -6.05
N ASN A 108 -20.11 -11.55 -5.86
CA ASN A 108 -19.19 -11.92 -4.78
C ASN A 108 -19.53 -11.28 -3.43
N LYS A 109 -20.35 -10.22 -3.39
CA LYS A 109 -20.67 -9.46 -2.18
C LYS A 109 -21.14 -10.32 -0.98
N PRO A 110 -21.95 -11.38 -1.15
CA PRO A 110 -22.35 -12.24 -0.02
C PRO A 110 -21.19 -13.00 0.64
N LEU A 111 -20.15 -13.35 -0.12
CA LEU A 111 -18.98 -14.09 0.37
C LEU A 111 -17.81 -13.18 0.72
N LEU A 112 -17.65 -12.09 -0.04
CA LEU A 112 -16.54 -11.15 0.02
C LEU A 112 -17.08 -9.71 0.01
N PRO A 113 -17.66 -9.23 1.13
CA PRO A 113 -18.41 -7.98 1.18
C PRO A 113 -17.57 -6.73 0.86
N ASN A 114 -16.25 -6.82 1.03
CA ASN A 114 -15.31 -5.72 0.83
C ASN A 114 -14.38 -5.94 -0.38
N ALA A 115 -14.64 -6.95 -1.23
CA ALA A 115 -13.80 -7.19 -2.40
C ALA A 115 -14.02 -6.13 -3.47
N GLU A 116 -12.91 -5.63 -4.02
CA GLU A 116 -12.91 -4.59 -5.03
C GLU A 116 -11.94 -4.93 -6.17
N ILE A 117 -12.39 -4.73 -7.41
CA ILE A 117 -11.54 -4.81 -8.59
C ILE A 117 -10.93 -3.41 -8.80
N LYS A 118 -9.65 -3.25 -8.47
CA LYS A 118 -8.96 -1.95 -8.52
C LYS A 118 -8.29 -1.63 -9.85
N TYR A 119 -8.06 -2.63 -10.68
CA TYR A 119 -7.32 -2.49 -11.93
C TYR A 119 -7.73 -3.59 -12.91
N VAL A 120 -7.92 -3.20 -14.17
CA VAL A 120 -8.05 -4.10 -15.32
C VAL A 120 -6.94 -3.71 -16.31
N GLY A 121 -6.21 -4.70 -16.80
CA GLY A 121 -5.04 -4.51 -17.67
C GLY A 121 -5.17 -5.23 -19.00
#